data_AF-A0A1G8HMX1-F1
#
_entry.id   AF-A0A1G8HMX1-F1
#
_cell.length_a   1.000
_cell.length_b   1.000
_cell.length_c   1.000
_cell.angle_alpha   90.00
_cell.angle_beta   90.00
_cell.angle_gamma   90.00
#
_symmetry.space_group_name_H-M   'P 1'
#
loop_
_entity.id
_entity.type
_entity.pdbx_description
1 polymer ?
#
loop_
_entity_poly.entity_id
_entity_poly.type
_entity_poly.pdbx_seq_one_letter_code
_entity_poly.pdbx_strand_id
1 'polypeptide(L)'
;MPKPLKILHQSFSSQAEAEEFFYGIRDKNLISGGDIAGSVDFDLLCELYVKYCEYTDWPLPADPVAFYARNIARGVGPNGGTTQGFVVKFNDGSEQEFSAKKAIKAVASR
;
A
#
# COMPACT_ATOMS: atom_id res chain seq x y z
N MET A 1 -19.22 9.02 -12.05
CA MET A 1 -18.82 10.08 -11.11
C MET A 1 -17.59 9.61 -10.35
N PRO A 2 -16.56 10.45 -10.15
CA PRO A 2 -15.45 10.09 -9.28
C PRO A 2 -16.00 9.83 -7.87
N LYS A 3 -15.66 8.68 -7.29
CA LYS A 3 -16.01 8.37 -5.90
C LYS A 3 -14.94 8.98 -5.01
N PRO A 4 -15.27 10.02 -4.21
CA PRO A 4 -14.32 10.52 -3.23
C PRO A 4 -14.02 9.43 -2.21
N LEU A 5 -12.80 9.38 -1.73
CA LEU A 5 -12.39 8.46 -0.67
C LEU A 5 -11.55 9.19 0.36
N LYS A 6 -11.65 8.72 1.61
CA LYS A 6 -10.91 9.26 2.74
C LYS A 6 -10.07 8.16 3.35
N ILE A 7 -8.76 8.41 3.44
CA ILE A 7 -7.79 7.55 4.13
C ILE A 7 -7.24 8.36 5.30
N LEU A 8 -7.58 7.93 6.51
CA LEU A 8 -7.23 8.62 7.76
C LEU A 8 -7.69 10.09 7.72
N HIS A 9 -6.76 11.04 7.74
CA HIS A 9 -7.04 12.48 7.64
C HIS A 9 -6.98 13.01 6.20
N GLN A 10 -6.47 12.24 5.24
CA GLN A 10 -6.34 12.65 3.84
C GLN A 10 -7.62 12.34 3.06
N SER A 11 -8.14 13.36 2.37
CA SER A 11 -9.29 13.22 1.47
C SER A 11 -8.82 13.29 0.02
N PHE A 12 -9.39 12.44 -0.82
CA PHE A 12 -9.14 12.39 -2.25
C PHE A 12 -10.46 12.55 -3.00
N SER A 13 -10.47 13.41 -4.01
CA SER A 13 -11.61 13.64 -4.90
C SER A 13 -11.92 12.42 -5.77
N SER A 14 -10.94 11.54 -6.00
CA SER A 14 -11.10 10.33 -6.80
C SER A 14 -10.11 9.22 -6.43
N GLN A 15 -10.39 7.98 -6.85
CA GLN A 15 -9.45 6.87 -6.76
C GLN A 15 -8.14 7.14 -7.51
N ALA A 16 -8.19 7.86 -8.63
CA ALA A 16 -7.00 8.19 -9.42
C ALA A 16 -6.06 9.13 -8.65
N GLU A 17 -6.60 10.12 -7.95
CA GLU A 17 -5.82 11.03 -7.11
C GLU A 17 -5.17 10.29 -5.92
N ALA A 18 -5.90 9.36 -5.30
CA ALA A 18 -5.32 8.49 -4.29
C ALA A 18 -4.21 7.60 -4.86
N GLU A 19 -4.41 7.01 -6.05
CA GLU A 19 -3.39 6.19 -6.72
C GLU A 19 -2.12 7.01 -6.98
N GLU A 20 -2.25 8.22 -7.51
CA GLU A 20 -1.13 9.14 -7.75
C GLU A 20 -0.37 9.47 -6.45
N PHE A 21 -1.09 9.80 -5.38
CA PHE A 21 -0.50 10.10 -4.08
C PHE A 21 0.31 8.93 -3.52
N PHE A 22 -0.29 7.74 -3.43
CA PHE A 22 0.39 6.57 -2.88
C PHE A 22 1.52 6.06 -3.78
N TYR A 23 1.41 6.23 -5.10
CA TYR A 23 2.54 5.94 -6.00
C TYR A 23 3.66 6.96 -5.87
N GLY A 24 3.37 8.22 -5.57
CA GLY A 24 4.40 9.20 -5.20
C GLY A 24 5.22 8.76 -3.98
N ILE A 25 4.56 8.24 -2.94
CA ILE A 25 5.23 7.66 -1.76
C ILE A 25 6.10 6.47 -2.16
N ARG A 26 5.55 5.56 -2.97
CA ARG A 26 6.27 4.36 -3.47
C ARG A 26 7.53 4.75 -4.21
N ASP A 27 7.41 5.66 -5.17
CA ASP A 27 8.48 6.02 -6.09
C ASP A 27 9.59 6.78 -5.36
N LYS A 28 9.22 7.67 -4.45
CA LYS A 28 10.17 8.34 -3.55
C LYS A 28 10.94 7.32 -2.69
N ASN A 29 10.24 6.36 -2.09
CA ASN A 29 10.87 5.36 -1.22
C ASN A 29 11.73 4.34 -2.01
N LEU A 30 11.35 4.00 -3.24
CA LEU A 30 12.19 3.20 -4.14
C LEU A 30 13.53 3.88 -4.45
N ILE A 31 13.52 5.20 -4.61
CA ILE A 31 14.73 5.98 -4.90
C ILE A 31 15.60 6.13 -3.66
N SER A 32 15.00 6.51 -2.52
CA SER A 32 15.76 6.72 -1.28
C SER A 32 16.25 5.41 -0.65
N GLY A 33 15.52 4.32 -0.91
CA GLY A 33 15.60 3.11 -0.11
C GLY A 33 15.09 3.32 1.32
N GLY A 34 15.01 2.21 2.06
CA GLY A 34 14.75 2.21 3.51
C GLY A 34 13.28 2.10 3.90
N ASP A 35 13.07 2.05 5.21
CA ASP A 35 11.77 1.86 5.83
C ASP A 35 11.03 3.19 6.03
N ILE A 36 9.75 3.19 5.68
CA ILE A 36 8.76 4.20 6.01
C ILE A 36 8.18 3.80 7.38
N ALA A 37 8.62 4.49 8.43
CA ALA A 37 8.16 4.26 9.80
C ALA A 37 8.05 5.59 10.57
N GLY A 38 7.08 5.69 11.49
CA GLY A 38 6.93 6.85 12.38
C GLY A 38 6.69 8.19 11.66
N SER A 39 6.05 8.15 10.50
CA SER A 39 5.80 9.32 9.65
C SER A 39 4.33 9.39 9.21
N VAL A 40 3.91 10.53 8.66
CA VAL A 40 2.57 10.68 8.08
C VAL A 40 2.34 9.69 6.93
N ASP A 41 3.37 9.43 6.12
CA ASP A 41 3.30 8.43 5.05
C ASP A 41 3.07 7.03 5.62
N PHE A 42 3.72 6.69 6.75
CA PHE A 42 3.49 5.44 7.46
C PHE A 42 2.04 5.34 7.96
N ASP A 43 1.51 6.38 8.63
CA ASP A 43 0.15 6.37 9.17
C ASP A 43 -0.90 6.19 8.05
N LEU A 44 -0.70 6.83 6.91
CA LEU A 44 -1.59 6.71 5.74
C LEU A 44 -1.51 5.32 5.09
N LEU A 45 -0.31 4.73 4.98
CA LEU A 45 -0.13 3.37 4.46
C LEU A 45 -0.72 2.33 5.42
N CYS A 46 -0.55 2.50 6.73
CA CYS A 46 -1.17 1.69 7.78
C CYS A 46 -2.69 1.67 7.62
N GLU A 47 -3.32 2.84 7.60
CA GLU A 47 -4.76 2.95 7.44
C GLU A 47 -5.24 2.27 6.14
N LEU A 48 -4.56 2.54 5.03
CA LEU A 48 -4.92 1.97 3.73
C LEU A 48 -4.82 0.44 3.75
N TYR A 49 -3.75 -0.10 4.33
CA TYR A 49 -3.51 -1.54 4.41
C TYR A 49 -4.48 -2.25 5.36
N VAL A 50 -4.69 -1.71 6.57
CA VAL A 50 -5.61 -2.28 7.55
C VAL A 50 -7.05 -2.33 7.02
N LYS A 51 -7.53 -1.23 6.41
CA LYS A 51 -8.86 -1.23 5.77
C LYS A 51 -8.96 -2.20 4.60
N TYR A 52 -7.88 -2.35 3.81
CA TYR A 52 -7.85 -3.37 2.77
C TYR A 52 -8.01 -4.77 3.36
N CYS A 53 -7.30 -5.08 4.43
CA CYS A 53 -7.42 -6.37 5.13
C CYS A 53 -8.84 -6.59 5.65
N GLU A 54 -9.41 -5.61 6.34
CA GLU A 54 -10.80 -5.66 6.83
C GLU A 54 -11.81 -5.86 5.69
N TYR A 55 -11.69 -5.13 4.58
CA TYR A 55 -12.71 -5.11 3.55
C TYR A 55 -12.67 -6.29 2.59
N THR A 56 -11.53 -6.99 2.55
CA THR A 56 -11.29 -8.14 1.65
C THR A 56 -11.09 -9.46 2.37
N ASP A 57 -11.27 -9.47 3.70
CA ASP A 57 -10.96 -10.60 4.58
C ASP A 57 -9.52 -11.11 4.39
N TRP A 58 -8.61 -10.20 4.02
CA TRP A 58 -7.21 -10.52 3.80
C TRP A 58 -6.49 -10.60 5.15
N PRO A 59 -5.60 -11.59 5.38
CA PRO A 59 -4.97 -11.76 6.68
C PRO A 59 -4.17 -10.54 7.13
N LEU A 60 -4.39 -10.13 8.38
CA LEU A 60 -3.55 -9.17 9.11
C LEU A 60 -2.85 -9.94 10.25
N PRO A 61 -1.65 -10.50 10.00
CA PRO A 61 -1.02 -11.44 10.93
C PRO A 61 -0.59 -10.77 12.25
N ALA A 62 -0.17 -9.50 12.19
CA ALA A 62 0.18 -8.69 13.35
C ALA A 62 0.13 -7.19 13.00
N ASP A 63 0.61 -6.33 13.90
CA ASP A 63 0.58 -4.88 13.69
C ASP A 63 1.69 -4.42 12.72
N PRO A 64 1.37 -3.58 11.72
CA PRO A 64 2.38 -2.96 10.86
C PRO A 64 3.34 -2.07 11.66
N VAL A 65 4.64 -2.23 11.45
CA VAL A 65 5.70 -1.41 12.09
C VAL A 65 6.52 -0.59 11.09
N ALA A 66 6.53 -0.99 9.82
CA ALA A 66 7.16 -0.24 8.75
C ALA A 66 6.59 -0.66 7.39
N PHE A 67 6.82 0.18 6.38
CA PHE A 67 6.64 -0.17 4.98
C PHE A 67 7.91 0.09 4.19
N TYR A 68 8.11 -0.61 3.10
CA TYR A 68 9.10 -0.22 2.10
C TYR A 68 8.60 -0.57 0.71
N ALA A 69 9.14 0.11 -0.29
CA ALA A 69 8.81 -0.15 -1.68
C ALA A 69 9.91 -1.00 -2.33
N ARG A 70 9.51 -2.00 -3.12
CA ARG A 70 10.46 -2.85 -3.87
C ARG A 70 9.93 -3.25 -5.24
N ASN A 71 10.87 -3.70 -6.06
CA ASN A 71 10.59 -4.46 -7.26
C ASN A 71 10.14 -5.87 -6.86
N ILE A 72 8.90 -6.23 -7.23
CA ILE A 72 8.28 -7.52 -6.96
C ILE A 72 8.23 -8.31 -8.26
N ALA A 73 8.86 -9.48 -8.26
CA ALA A 73 8.78 -10.41 -9.39
C ALA A 73 7.36 -11.00 -9.49
N ARG A 74 6.82 -11.01 -10.71
CA ARG A 74 5.51 -11.58 -11.04
C ARG A 74 5.71 -12.65 -12.10
N GLY A 75 5.33 -13.89 -11.78
CA GLY A 75 5.47 -15.03 -12.69
C GLY A 75 6.89 -15.60 -12.76
N VAL A 76 7.04 -16.69 -13.52
CA VAL A 76 8.32 -17.41 -13.72
C VAL A 76 8.53 -17.63 -15.22
N GLY A 77 9.77 -17.53 -15.70
CA GLY A 77 10.12 -17.82 -17.09
C GLY A 77 9.93 -16.63 -18.06
N PRO A 78 9.79 -16.88 -19.37
CA PRO A 78 9.79 -15.84 -20.42
C PRO A 78 8.66 -14.81 -20.33
N ASN A 79 7.61 -15.12 -19.57
CA ASN A 79 6.46 -14.23 -19.34
C ASN A 79 6.50 -13.56 -17.95
N GLY A 80 7.60 -13.72 -17.22
CA GLY A 80 7.80 -13.07 -15.93
C GLY A 80 8.00 -11.57 -16.10
N GLY A 81 7.37 -10.77 -15.25
CA GLY A 81 7.52 -9.32 -15.19
C GLY A 81 7.88 -8.85 -13.79
N THR A 82 8.25 -7.58 -13.68
CA THR A 82 8.49 -6.93 -12.39
C THR A 82 7.46 -5.84 -12.19
N THR A 83 6.80 -5.83 -11.04
CA THR A 83 5.91 -4.75 -10.62
C THR A 83 6.48 -4.06 -9.40
N GLN A 84 6.37 -2.74 -9.33
CA GLN A 84 6.71 -2.00 -8.12
C GLN A 84 5.53 -2.02 -7.15
N GLY A 85 5.79 -2.38 -5.89
CA GLY A 85 4.75 -2.42 -4.85
C GLY A 85 5.32 -2.15 -3.47
N PHE A 86 4.42 -2.10 -2.50
CA PHE A 86 4.76 -1.96 -1.10
C PHE A 86 4.91 -3.33 -0.45
N VAL A 87 5.78 -3.39 0.53
CA VAL A 87 5.88 -4.47 1.50
C VAL A 87 5.61 -3.87 2.87
N VAL A 88 4.70 -4.48 3.62
CA VAL A 88 4.48 -4.20 5.03
C VAL A 88 5.38 -5.12 5.86
N LYS A 89 6.02 -4.55 6.88
CA LYS A 89 6.75 -5.25 7.93
C LYS A 89 5.90 -5.26 9.19
N PHE A 90 5.81 -6.41 9.84
CA PHE A 90 5.01 -6.62 11.04
C PHE A 90 5.87 -6.73 12.29
N ASN A 91 5.29 -6.45 13.46
CA ASN A 91 5.98 -6.58 14.75
C ASN A 91 6.37 -8.03 15.11
N ASP A 92 5.75 -9.04 14.47
CA ASP A 92 6.11 -10.45 14.59
C ASP A 92 7.29 -10.85 13.69
N GLY A 93 7.84 -9.91 12.92
CA GLY A 93 8.94 -10.10 11.99
C GLY A 93 8.52 -10.64 10.61
N SER A 94 7.24 -10.91 10.39
CA SER A 94 6.74 -11.29 9.07
C SER A 94 6.66 -10.08 8.13
N GLU A 95 6.61 -10.36 6.83
CA GLU A 95 6.44 -9.35 5.78
C GLU A 95 5.37 -9.78 4.79
N GLN A 96 4.64 -8.81 4.24
CA GLN A 96 3.67 -9.08 3.18
C GLN A 96 3.66 -8.01 2.11
N GLU A 97 3.56 -8.45 0.85
CA GLU A 97 3.36 -7.53 -0.27
C GLU A 97 1.91 -7.05 -0.33
N PHE A 98 1.71 -5.76 -0.60
CA PHE A 98 0.38 -5.26 -0.93
C PHE A 98 0.41 -4.23 -2.06
N SER A 99 -0.71 -4.15 -2.76
CA SER A 99 -0.91 -3.23 -3.89
C SER A 99 -1.79 -2.07 -3.45
N ALA A 100 -1.24 -0.86 -3.44
CA ALA A 100 -1.99 0.36 -3.12
C ALA A 100 -3.25 0.49 -4.01
N LYS A 101 -3.15 0.18 -5.32
CA LYS A 101 -4.29 0.17 -6.24
C LYS A 101 -5.41 -0.78 -5.79
N LYS A 102 -5.08 -2.01 -5.37
CA LYS A 102 -6.09 -2.96 -4.87
C LYS A 102 -6.71 -2.45 -3.57
N ALA A 103 -5.89 -1.92 -2.67
CA ALA A 103 -6.36 -1.35 -1.41
C ALA A 103 -7.31 -0.16 -1.63
N ILE A 104 -6.93 0.79 -2.47
CA ILE A 104 -7.76 1.96 -2.85
C ILE A 104 -9.10 1.51 -3.43
N LYS A 105 -9.07 0.53 -4.35
CA LYS A 105 -10.29 -0.02 -4.94
C LYS A 105 -11.20 -0.68 -3.90
N ALA A 106 -10.63 -1.45 -2.98
CA ALA A 106 -11.38 -2.09 -1.90
C ALA A 106 -12.02 -1.03 -1.00
N VAL A 107 -11.26 -0.01 -0.59
CA VAL A 107 -11.74 1.08 0.26
C VAL A 107 -12.84 1.90 -0.42
N ALA A 108 -12.68 2.24 -1.70
CA ALA A 108 -13.68 3.02 -2.43
C ALA A 108 -14.95 2.22 -2.82
N SER A 109 -14.99 0.91 -2.54
CA SER A 109 -16.13 0.04 -2.82
C SER A 109 -16.98 -0.25 -1.57
N ARG A 110 -16.56 0.23 -0.40
CA ARG A 110 -17.36 0.24 0.83
C ARG A 110 -17.96 1.62 1.05
#